data_AF-A0A7J6SD16-F1
#
_entry.id   AF-A0A7J6SD16-F1
#
_cell.length_a   1.000
_cell.length_b   1.000
_cell.length_c   1.000
_cell.angle_alpha   90.00
_cell.angle_beta   90.00
_cell.angle_gamma   90.00
#
_symmetry.space_group_name_H-M   'P 1'
#
loop_
_entity.id
_entity.type
_entity.pdbx_description
1 polymer ?
#
loop_
_entity_poly.entity_id
_entity_poly.type
_entity_poly.pdbx_seq_one_letter_code
_entity_poly.pdbx_strand_id
1 'polypeptide(L)'
;MDSRGAEVPLSPSNVVAALNASLSTDAVMRGMAVQQLQRWEAASGYALMLLDIYLDASTDTQSKFLAITMCKNTVGRNWQPRSSHCISQEEREHFKQKLVGVLYNADPARIEHLAEFVLLLRKVCRAEFPAKWPDMVNWTTSNSLLPALYAASPYQGSMKSLASNLTSVPREQVLALLKIVHGVVKEQQTKKLLSARKQTFEIAPHILEGLLPIWQHFSGATSDWELCRVLDGTTLILLCIGFQKLYLVPSGLSIVSSVFQRLAIVVNAYPQNYKDPYYEKDLKTLLKWFAQIVHTHPLALAECGVDKVLMAILAPGSGWIHQRNMPDFFPRYLINIVQYCMNCTAFRKGISNVTASETGDEQMRQKLISSLHPQFINFITNTGGLGPAIVEPVINAGLCVDEESLREWIEDSEQYLTGPPCVATDLRLATEACLLAAQQEPFTQALAEYVAAAANGLVESIGQLMGSSPPSATMSAIRCDAVVSLLNLYHTILRKFSENETDPNRKYASVLVDRIAVPVLQLPTAQPYVALLKYRVIMLLRTWAGELASSQRVEASVQAIGRCLESNQEHPGIKSWCGCEKCRTEFGVRLAL
;
A
#
# COMPACT_ATOMS: atom_id res chain seq x y z
N MET A 1 -43.82 -11.50 47.09
CA MET A 1 -43.42 -12.70 46.33
C MET A 1 -42.09 -12.37 45.69
N ASP A 2 -41.01 -12.63 46.44
CA ASP A 2 -39.62 -12.39 46.03
C ASP A 2 -39.14 -13.62 45.26
N SER A 3 -39.14 -13.57 43.93
CA SER A 3 -38.42 -14.54 43.10
C SER A 3 -37.07 -13.93 42.67
N ARG A 4 -36.18 -13.73 43.65
CA ARG A 4 -34.75 -13.60 43.33
C ARG A 4 -34.27 -14.97 42.88
N GLY A 5 -34.28 -15.20 41.58
CA GLY A 5 -33.63 -16.39 41.00
C GLY A 5 -32.19 -16.44 41.51
N ALA A 6 -31.79 -17.57 42.08
CA ALA A 6 -30.44 -17.77 42.61
C ALA A 6 -29.42 -17.39 41.53
N GLU A 7 -28.48 -16.49 41.86
CA GLU A 7 -27.42 -16.13 40.93
C GLU A 7 -26.62 -17.38 40.57
N VAL A 8 -26.52 -17.66 39.26
CA VAL A 8 -25.71 -18.78 38.79
C VAL A 8 -24.23 -18.46 39.09
N PRO A 9 -23.54 -19.28 39.90
CA PRO A 9 -22.17 -18.98 40.30
C PRO A 9 -21.22 -19.12 39.10
N LEU A 10 -20.15 -18.32 39.11
CA LEU A 10 -19.09 -18.42 38.12
C LEU A 10 -18.32 -19.74 38.33
N SER A 11 -18.47 -20.68 37.40
CA SER A 11 -17.74 -21.95 37.37
C SER A 11 -17.48 -22.38 35.91
N PRO A 12 -16.45 -23.21 35.65
CA PRO A 12 -16.16 -23.64 34.28
C PRO A 12 -17.35 -24.29 33.57
N SER A 13 -18.06 -25.19 34.25
CA SER A 13 -19.24 -25.88 33.70
C SER A 13 -20.39 -24.90 33.39
N ASN A 14 -20.63 -23.92 34.25
CA ASN A 14 -21.67 -22.92 34.04
C ASN A 14 -21.32 -21.96 32.89
N VAL A 15 -20.04 -21.61 32.74
CA VAL A 15 -19.57 -20.78 31.62
C VAL A 15 -19.71 -21.55 30.31
N VAL A 16 -19.31 -22.82 30.24
CA VAL A 16 -19.50 -23.67 29.05
C VAL A 16 -20.98 -23.78 28.68
N ALA A 17 -21.86 -24.04 29.67
CA ALA A 17 -23.30 -24.11 29.45
C ALA A 17 -23.86 -22.79 28.89
N ALA A 18 -23.44 -21.65 29.45
CA ALA A 18 -23.87 -20.33 28.99
C ALA A 18 -23.32 -20.00 27.59
N LEU A 19 -22.06 -20.36 27.28
CA LEU A 19 -21.49 -20.18 25.95
C LEU A 19 -22.31 -20.96 24.91
N ASN A 20 -22.61 -22.23 25.17
CA ASN A 20 -23.41 -23.04 24.26
C ASN A 20 -24.86 -22.53 24.14
N ALA A 21 -25.48 -22.12 25.25
CA ALA A 21 -26.81 -21.53 25.25
C ALA A 21 -26.90 -20.20 24.48
N SER A 22 -25.79 -19.46 24.36
CA SER A 22 -25.73 -18.22 23.56
C SER A 22 -25.95 -18.45 22.05
N LEU A 23 -25.77 -19.69 21.58
CA LEU A 23 -26.03 -20.12 20.21
C LEU A 23 -27.37 -20.87 20.04
N SER A 24 -28.16 -21.02 21.11
CA SER A 24 -29.46 -21.73 21.06
C SER A 24 -30.36 -21.17 19.96
N THR A 25 -31.29 -21.94 19.39
CA THR A 25 -32.30 -21.41 18.45
C THR A 25 -33.44 -20.68 19.16
N ASP A 26 -33.59 -20.86 20.47
CA ASP A 26 -34.54 -20.13 21.31
C ASP A 26 -33.99 -18.73 21.68
N ALA A 27 -34.72 -17.69 21.29
CA ALA A 27 -34.36 -16.30 21.55
C ALA A 27 -34.31 -15.94 23.04
N VAL A 28 -35.18 -16.54 23.87
CA VAL A 28 -35.23 -16.27 25.31
C VAL A 28 -34.00 -16.87 25.98
N MET A 29 -33.69 -18.14 25.69
CA MET A 29 -32.52 -18.82 26.21
C MET A 29 -31.21 -18.12 25.79
N ARG A 30 -31.08 -17.76 24.50
CA ARG A 30 -29.93 -16.97 24.03
C ARG A 30 -29.81 -15.65 24.79
N GLY A 31 -30.90 -14.92 24.93
CA GLY A 31 -30.93 -13.63 25.60
C GLY A 31 -30.47 -13.72 27.06
N MET A 32 -30.96 -14.73 27.79
CA MET A 32 -30.56 -14.99 29.17
C MET A 32 -29.07 -15.37 29.27
N ALA A 33 -28.59 -16.23 28.39
CA ALA A 33 -27.19 -16.66 28.37
C ALA A 33 -26.23 -15.49 28.10
N VAL A 34 -26.54 -14.63 27.12
CA VAL A 34 -25.74 -13.44 26.80
C VAL A 34 -25.73 -12.46 27.98
N GLN A 35 -26.87 -12.23 28.63
CA GLN A 35 -26.92 -11.38 29.82
C GLN A 35 -26.09 -11.95 30.97
N GLN A 36 -26.12 -13.28 31.18
CA GLN A 36 -25.32 -13.91 32.22
C GLN A 36 -23.82 -13.80 31.94
N LEU A 37 -23.38 -14.00 30.69
CA LEU A 37 -21.98 -13.81 30.29
C LEU A 37 -21.52 -12.36 30.48
N GLN A 38 -22.38 -11.38 30.16
CA GLN A 38 -22.09 -9.96 30.41
C GLN A 38 -21.95 -9.63 31.90
N ARG A 39 -22.75 -10.27 32.77
CA ARG A 39 -22.61 -10.10 34.23
C ARG A 39 -21.29 -10.67 34.74
N TRP A 40 -20.92 -11.88 34.30
CA TRP A 40 -19.65 -12.48 34.69
C TRP A 40 -18.42 -11.76 34.15
N GLU A 41 -18.56 -10.97 33.07
CA GLU A 41 -17.45 -10.14 32.57
C GLU A 41 -16.90 -9.15 33.62
N ALA A 42 -17.72 -8.78 34.61
CA ALA A 42 -17.31 -7.95 35.74
C ALA A 42 -16.63 -8.72 36.88
N ALA A 43 -16.71 -10.06 36.89
CA ALA A 43 -16.20 -10.89 37.96
C ALA A 43 -14.68 -11.13 37.83
N SER A 44 -13.98 -11.09 38.96
CA SER A 44 -12.54 -11.40 39.01
C SER A 44 -12.29 -12.84 38.55
N GLY A 45 -11.26 -13.06 37.74
CA GLY A 45 -10.90 -14.39 37.24
C GLY A 45 -11.73 -14.89 36.05
N TYR A 46 -12.72 -14.12 35.56
CA TYR A 46 -13.52 -14.54 34.40
C TYR A 46 -12.68 -14.70 33.13
N ALA A 47 -11.74 -13.79 32.88
CA ALA A 47 -10.87 -13.88 31.71
C ALA A 47 -9.95 -15.11 31.79
N LEU A 48 -9.37 -15.37 32.96
CA LEU A 48 -8.60 -16.59 33.21
C LEU A 48 -9.45 -17.85 33.03
N MET A 49 -10.68 -17.87 33.53
CA MET A 49 -11.57 -19.02 33.39
C MET A 49 -11.89 -19.33 31.92
N LEU A 50 -12.11 -18.31 31.09
CA LEU A 50 -12.29 -18.50 29.65
C LEU A 50 -11.03 -19.07 28.99
N LEU A 51 -9.84 -18.62 29.41
CA LEU A 51 -8.58 -19.19 28.93
C LEU A 51 -8.42 -20.65 29.39
N ASP A 52 -8.76 -20.97 30.63
CA ASP A 52 -8.69 -22.32 31.18
C ASP A 52 -9.62 -23.29 30.45
N ILE A 53 -10.86 -22.89 30.18
CA ILE A 53 -11.81 -23.67 29.37
C ILE A 53 -11.25 -23.94 27.97
N TYR A 54 -10.61 -22.94 27.35
CA TYR A 54 -9.97 -23.12 26.04
C TYR A 54 -8.79 -24.10 26.09
N LEU A 55 -7.98 -24.06 27.15
CA LEU A 55 -6.79 -24.91 27.31
C LEU A 55 -7.10 -26.31 27.83
N ASP A 56 -8.27 -26.54 28.40
CA ASP A 56 -8.68 -27.83 28.93
C ASP A 56 -8.92 -28.85 27.81
N ALA A 57 -8.12 -29.91 27.80
CA ALA A 57 -8.22 -31.00 26.83
C ALA A 57 -9.58 -31.73 26.87
N SER A 58 -10.31 -31.68 27.98
CA SER A 58 -11.63 -32.30 28.14
C SER A 58 -12.78 -31.48 27.53
N THR A 59 -12.55 -30.20 27.24
CA THR A 59 -13.56 -29.33 26.63
C THR A 59 -13.67 -29.61 25.13
N ASP A 60 -14.90 -29.71 24.63
CA ASP A 60 -15.17 -29.96 23.21
C ASP A 60 -14.74 -28.78 22.31
N THR A 61 -14.47 -29.07 21.04
CA THR A 61 -13.93 -28.10 20.08
C THR A 61 -14.81 -26.87 19.90
N GLN A 62 -16.15 -27.00 19.96
CA GLN A 62 -17.07 -25.86 19.81
C GLN A 62 -17.03 -24.97 21.05
N SER A 63 -17.09 -25.55 22.25
CA SER A 63 -16.97 -24.81 23.50
C SER A 63 -15.62 -24.10 23.62
N LYS A 64 -14.51 -24.75 23.18
CA LYS A 64 -13.19 -24.11 23.09
C LYS A 64 -13.18 -22.89 22.17
N PHE A 65 -13.81 -23.01 20.99
CA PHE A 65 -13.92 -21.90 20.04
C PHE A 65 -14.66 -20.70 20.65
N LEU A 66 -15.78 -20.97 21.33
CA LEU A 66 -16.57 -19.93 22.00
C LEU A 66 -15.80 -19.31 23.16
N ALA A 67 -15.09 -20.12 23.94
CA ALA A 67 -14.27 -19.66 25.06
C ALA A 67 -13.15 -18.72 24.60
N ILE A 68 -12.33 -19.11 23.60
CA ILE A 68 -11.26 -18.25 23.10
C ILE A 68 -11.80 -16.98 22.41
N THR A 69 -12.94 -17.09 21.73
CA THR A 69 -13.61 -15.95 21.09
C THR A 69 -14.12 -14.93 22.12
N MET A 70 -14.73 -15.40 23.20
CA MET A 70 -15.15 -14.52 24.30
C MET A 70 -13.93 -13.97 25.06
N CYS A 71 -12.88 -14.78 25.21
CA CYS A 71 -11.65 -14.40 25.88
C CYS A 71 -10.95 -13.22 25.19
N LYS A 72 -10.75 -13.29 23.86
CA LYS A 72 -10.16 -12.16 23.09
C LYS A 72 -10.95 -10.87 23.24
N ASN A 73 -12.27 -10.96 23.33
CA ASN A 73 -13.17 -9.82 23.42
C ASN A 73 -13.12 -9.19 24.80
N THR A 74 -13.17 -10.02 25.84
CA THR A 74 -13.03 -9.64 27.25
C THR A 74 -11.68 -8.96 27.49
N VAL A 75 -10.58 -9.58 27.05
CA VAL A 75 -9.23 -8.98 27.10
C VAL A 75 -9.19 -7.66 26.32
N GLY A 76 -9.77 -7.63 25.12
CA GLY A 76 -9.82 -6.41 24.31
C GLY A 76 -10.48 -5.21 25.01
N ARG A 77 -11.49 -5.44 25.86
CA ARG A 77 -12.22 -4.40 26.61
C ARG A 77 -11.59 -4.08 27.96
N ASN A 78 -11.14 -5.10 28.68
CA ASN A 78 -10.87 -5.01 30.12
C ASN A 78 -9.38 -5.07 30.50
N TRP A 79 -8.47 -5.20 29.52
CA TRP A 79 -7.03 -5.22 29.79
C TRP A 79 -6.45 -3.84 30.18
N GLN A 80 -7.11 -2.73 29.88
CA GLN A 80 -6.59 -1.42 30.26
C GLN A 80 -7.15 -0.95 31.62
N PRO A 81 -6.33 -0.27 32.46
CA PRO A 81 -6.76 0.25 33.77
C PRO A 81 -7.98 1.18 33.77
N ARG A 82 -8.35 1.72 32.60
CA ARG A 82 -9.48 2.64 32.44
C ARG A 82 -10.83 1.93 32.29
N SER A 83 -10.86 0.61 32.20
CA SER A 83 -12.11 -0.15 32.19
C SER A 83 -12.73 -0.22 33.59
N SER A 84 -14.06 -0.10 33.67
CA SER A 84 -14.82 -0.35 34.91
C SER A 84 -14.64 -1.77 35.44
N HIS A 85 -14.30 -2.72 34.56
CA HIS A 85 -14.09 -4.14 34.87
C HIS A 85 -12.64 -4.55 34.61
N CYS A 86 -11.71 -3.66 34.93
CA CYS A 86 -10.29 -3.85 34.67
C CYS A 86 -9.75 -5.17 35.28
N ILE A 87 -9.16 -6.01 34.43
CA ILE A 87 -8.46 -7.23 34.86
C ILE A 87 -7.31 -6.83 35.78
N SER A 88 -7.20 -7.46 36.95
CA SER A 88 -6.19 -7.14 37.98
C SER A 88 -4.77 -7.41 37.49
N GLN A 89 -3.76 -6.78 38.10
CA GLN A 89 -2.36 -7.01 37.71
C GLN A 89 -1.92 -8.46 37.92
N GLU A 90 -2.33 -9.07 39.04
CA GLU A 90 -2.06 -10.48 39.35
C GLU A 90 -2.70 -11.41 38.31
N GLU A 91 -3.97 -11.15 37.96
CA GLU A 91 -4.69 -11.92 36.93
C GLU A 91 -3.99 -11.81 35.57
N ARG A 92 -3.53 -10.61 35.18
CA ARG A 92 -2.77 -10.41 33.93
C ARG A 92 -1.46 -11.18 33.92
N GLU A 93 -0.74 -11.22 35.02
CA GLU A 93 0.54 -11.94 35.11
C GLU A 93 0.31 -13.44 34.91
N HIS A 94 -0.68 -14.01 35.60
CA HIS A 94 -1.05 -15.42 35.43
C HIS A 94 -1.55 -15.71 34.01
N PHE A 95 -2.30 -14.79 33.41
CA PHE A 95 -2.77 -14.91 32.04
C PHE A 95 -1.61 -14.92 31.03
N LYS A 96 -0.63 -14.03 31.19
CA LYS A 96 0.58 -13.99 30.37
C LYS A 96 1.40 -15.28 30.50
N GLN A 97 1.57 -15.80 31.71
CA GLN A 97 2.27 -17.06 31.96
C GLN A 97 1.60 -18.23 31.25
N LYS A 98 0.27 -18.34 31.31
CA LYS A 98 -0.48 -19.38 30.57
C LYS A 98 -0.29 -19.27 29.06
N LEU A 99 -0.40 -18.06 28.49
CA LEU A 99 -0.20 -17.85 27.06
C LEU A 99 1.21 -18.27 26.61
N VAL A 100 2.24 -17.86 27.34
CA VAL A 100 3.63 -18.26 27.05
C VAL A 100 3.84 -19.76 27.26
N GLY A 101 3.22 -20.35 28.28
CA GLY A 101 3.23 -21.79 28.51
C GLY A 101 2.69 -22.59 27.32
N VAL A 102 1.63 -22.11 26.66
CA VAL A 102 1.14 -22.72 25.40
C VAL A 102 2.22 -22.67 24.32
N LEU A 103 2.87 -21.52 24.15
CA LEU A 103 3.87 -21.30 23.11
C LEU A 103 5.14 -22.14 23.27
N TYR A 104 5.52 -22.49 24.51
CA TYR A 104 6.69 -23.34 24.78
C TYR A 104 6.38 -24.83 24.86
N ASN A 105 5.20 -25.22 25.33
CA ASN A 105 4.89 -26.61 25.65
C ASN A 105 4.05 -27.31 24.58
N ALA A 106 3.36 -26.57 23.69
CA ALA A 106 2.57 -27.16 22.63
C ALA A 106 3.34 -27.18 21.31
N ASP A 107 3.14 -28.24 20.52
CA ASP A 107 3.42 -28.19 19.08
C ASP A 107 2.53 -27.09 18.46
N PRO A 108 3.12 -26.07 17.81
CA PRO A 108 2.36 -24.99 17.18
C PRO A 108 1.23 -25.48 16.26
N ALA A 109 1.42 -26.61 15.57
CA ALA A 109 0.42 -27.19 14.68
C ALA A 109 -0.81 -27.73 15.42
N ARG A 110 -0.70 -27.99 16.73
CA ARG A 110 -1.77 -28.54 17.58
C ARG A 110 -2.55 -27.47 18.34
N ILE A 111 -2.21 -26.19 18.17
CA ILE A 111 -2.96 -25.09 18.79
C ILE A 111 -4.33 -24.97 18.09
N GLU A 112 -5.38 -25.46 18.74
CA GLU A 112 -6.76 -25.38 18.26
C GLU A 112 -7.20 -23.92 18.10
N HIS A 113 -7.98 -23.62 17.06
CA HIS A 113 -8.47 -22.26 16.79
C HIS A 113 -7.36 -21.22 16.71
N LEU A 114 -6.21 -21.58 16.12
CA LEU A 114 -5.00 -20.75 16.05
C LEU A 114 -5.26 -19.28 15.67
N ALA A 115 -6.16 -19.00 14.73
CA ALA A 115 -6.49 -17.64 14.33
C ALA A 115 -7.03 -16.81 15.51
N GLU A 116 -7.88 -17.40 16.34
CA GLU A 116 -8.45 -16.77 17.54
C GLU A 116 -7.41 -16.59 18.64
N PHE A 117 -6.56 -17.60 18.84
CA PHE A 117 -5.41 -17.52 19.76
C PHE A 117 -4.45 -16.40 19.37
N VAL A 118 -4.11 -16.27 18.08
CA VAL A 118 -3.26 -15.18 17.57
C VAL A 118 -3.92 -13.82 17.78
N LEU A 119 -5.24 -13.71 17.60
CA LEU A 119 -5.96 -12.46 17.87
C LEU A 119 -5.95 -12.10 19.36
N LEU A 120 -6.14 -13.06 20.25
CA LEU A 120 -5.98 -12.86 21.69
C LEU A 120 -4.57 -12.38 22.04
N LEU A 121 -3.55 -13.09 21.55
CA LEU A 121 -2.15 -12.75 21.78
C LEU A 121 -1.83 -11.32 21.32
N ARG A 122 -2.33 -10.91 20.15
CA ARG A 122 -2.19 -9.54 19.66
C ARG A 122 -2.79 -8.50 20.59
N LYS A 123 -3.96 -8.76 21.18
CA LYS A 123 -4.57 -7.83 22.15
C LYS A 123 -3.68 -7.63 23.37
N VAL A 124 -3.06 -8.70 23.87
CA VAL A 124 -2.13 -8.62 25.00
C VAL A 124 -0.82 -7.93 24.59
N CYS A 125 -0.21 -8.32 23.46
CA CYS A 125 1.02 -7.70 22.93
C CYS A 125 0.88 -6.19 22.66
N ARG A 126 -0.34 -5.70 22.37
CA ARG A 126 -0.59 -4.27 22.20
C ARG A 126 -0.22 -3.48 23.45
N ALA A 127 -0.56 -4.00 24.63
CA ALA A 127 -0.36 -3.33 25.92
C ALA A 127 0.96 -3.70 26.59
N GLU A 128 1.39 -4.96 26.46
CA GLU A 128 2.48 -5.53 27.27
C GLU A 128 3.80 -5.67 26.52
N PHE A 129 3.77 -5.91 25.20
CA PHE A 129 4.99 -6.21 24.44
C PHE A 129 5.64 -4.94 23.86
N PRO A 130 6.98 -4.81 23.85
CA PRO A 130 7.94 -5.76 24.44
C PRO A 130 8.26 -5.49 25.92
N ALA A 131 8.18 -4.23 26.37
CA ALA A 131 8.80 -3.80 27.63
C ALA A 131 8.24 -4.46 28.91
N LYS A 132 6.98 -4.90 28.92
CA LYS A 132 6.31 -5.48 30.10
C LYS A 132 6.11 -6.99 29.99
N TRP A 133 6.67 -7.62 28.94
CA TRP A 133 6.53 -9.05 28.71
C TRP A 133 7.83 -9.69 28.19
N PRO A 134 8.87 -9.79 29.03
CA PRO A 134 10.16 -10.35 28.63
C PRO A 134 10.09 -11.78 28.10
N ASP A 135 9.23 -12.62 28.68
CA ASP A 135 9.09 -14.01 28.23
C ASP A 135 8.58 -14.12 26.79
N MET A 136 7.68 -13.21 26.39
CA MET A 136 7.21 -13.14 25.02
C MET A 136 8.31 -12.63 24.07
N VAL A 137 9.16 -11.70 24.52
CA VAL A 137 10.34 -11.28 23.77
C VAL A 137 11.25 -12.49 23.54
N ASN A 138 11.61 -13.19 24.61
CA ASN A 138 12.46 -14.38 24.55
C ASN A 138 11.91 -15.42 23.57
N TRP A 139 10.60 -15.71 23.62
CA TRP A 139 9.97 -16.66 22.70
C TRP A 139 10.05 -16.22 21.24
N THR A 140 9.86 -14.93 20.94
CA THR A 140 9.90 -14.41 19.56
C THR A 140 11.30 -14.27 18.97
N THR A 141 12.35 -14.40 19.78
CA THR A 141 13.74 -14.27 19.32
C THR A 141 14.31 -15.59 18.77
N SER A 142 15.40 -15.50 18.01
CA SER A 142 16.12 -16.63 17.42
C SER A 142 16.39 -17.79 18.41
N ASN A 143 16.69 -17.47 19.67
CA ASN A 143 16.99 -18.43 20.74
C ASN A 143 15.83 -19.38 21.08
N SER A 144 14.58 -19.00 20.81
CA SER A 144 13.40 -19.84 21.08
C SER A 144 12.62 -20.15 19.80
N LEU A 145 12.64 -19.26 18.82
CA LEU A 145 11.88 -19.41 17.58
C LEU A 145 12.31 -20.63 16.77
N LEU A 146 13.62 -20.81 16.56
CA LEU A 146 14.13 -21.98 15.86
C LEU A 146 13.89 -23.26 16.67
N PRO A 147 14.24 -23.35 17.97
CA PRO A 147 13.90 -24.51 18.78
C PRO A 147 12.41 -24.86 18.80
N ALA A 148 11.50 -23.89 18.77
CA ALA A 148 10.06 -24.14 18.74
C ALA A 148 9.59 -24.88 17.47
N LEU A 149 10.31 -24.76 16.35
CA LEU A 149 10.10 -25.59 15.16
C LEU A 149 10.50 -27.06 15.37
N TYR A 150 11.37 -27.33 16.35
CA TYR A 150 11.86 -28.66 16.67
C TYR A 150 11.37 -29.15 18.03
N ALA A 151 10.46 -28.46 18.73
CA ALA A 151 9.99 -28.86 20.05
C ALA A 151 9.32 -30.26 20.07
N ALA A 152 8.85 -30.74 18.91
CA ALA A 152 8.35 -32.10 18.71
C ALA A 152 9.43 -33.13 18.28
N SER A 153 10.69 -32.72 18.13
CA SER A 153 11.81 -33.51 17.61
C SER A 153 13.03 -33.41 18.56
N PRO A 154 13.63 -34.54 18.99
CA PRO A 154 14.77 -34.54 19.93
C PRO A 154 16.08 -34.09 19.26
N TYR A 155 16.15 -32.84 18.81
CA TYR A 155 17.33 -32.31 18.13
C TYR A 155 18.31 -31.66 19.12
N GLN A 156 19.51 -32.24 19.25
CA GLN A 156 20.59 -31.78 20.13
C GLN A 156 21.77 -31.09 19.38
N GLY A 157 21.55 -30.62 18.15
CA GLY A 157 22.61 -29.96 17.36
C GLY A 157 22.70 -28.44 17.54
N SER A 158 23.68 -27.82 16.90
CA SER A 158 23.92 -26.37 16.91
C SER A 158 22.82 -25.55 16.18
N MET A 159 22.69 -24.26 16.49
CA MET A 159 21.80 -23.31 15.78
C MET A 159 21.99 -23.30 14.25
N LYS A 160 23.22 -23.44 13.76
CA LYS A 160 23.50 -23.48 12.31
C LYS A 160 23.03 -24.79 11.65
N SER A 161 23.07 -25.90 12.38
CA SER A 161 22.62 -27.20 11.87
C SER A 161 21.11 -27.40 11.99
N LEU A 162 20.43 -26.65 12.87
CA LEU A 162 18.96 -26.54 12.91
C LEU A 162 18.42 -25.92 11.61
N ALA A 163 18.92 -24.74 11.22
CA ALA A 163 18.47 -24.06 10.01
C ALA A 163 18.62 -24.89 8.72
N SER A 164 19.64 -25.75 8.62
CA SER A 164 19.82 -26.64 7.46
C SER A 164 18.84 -27.81 7.40
N ASN A 165 18.15 -28.12 8.51
CA ASN A 165 17.19 -29.22 8.62
C ASN A 165 15.73 -28.76 8.54
N LEU A 166 15.45 -27.57 7.99
CA LEU A 166 14.06 -27.07 7.86
C LEU A 166 13.18 -27.97 6.99
N THR A 167 13.77 -28.76 6.08
CA THR A 167 13.06 -29.74 5.25
C THR A 167 12.40 -30.87 6.04
N SER A 168 12.90 -31.18 7.25
CA SER A 168 12.33 -32.24 8.09
C SER A 168 11.21 -31.76 9.01
N VAL A 169 10.98 -30.44 9.10
CA VAL A 169 9.93 -29.86 9.94
C VAL A 169 8.59 -29.93 9.18
N PRO A 170 7.51 -30.45 9.80
CA PRO A 170 6.20 -30.46 9.17
C PRO A 170 5.74 -29.04 8.77
N ARG A 171 5.25 -28.91 7.54
CA ARG A 171 4.71 -27.65 6.98
C ARG A 171 3.79 -26.91 7.95
N GLU A 172 2.82 -27.63 8.53
CA GLU A 172 1.82 -27.03 9.42
C GLU A 172 2.42 -26.40 10.67
N GLN A 173 3.51 -26.98 11.19
CA GLN A 173 4.22 -26.45 12.34
C GLN A 173 4.92 -25.12 12.00
N VAL A 174 5.58 -25.06 10.84
CA VAL A 174 6.19 -23.82 10.32
C VAL A 174 5.13 -22.75 10.13
N LEU A 175 4.03 -23.09 9.44
CA LEU A 175 2.95 -22.16 9.14
C LEU A 175 2.28 -21.63 10.41
N ALA A 176 2.02 -22.49 11.39
CA ALA A 176 1.39 -22.09 12.65
C ALA A 176 2.28 -21.12 13.44
N LEU A 177 3.56 -21.45 13.59
CA LEU A 177 4.55 -20.59 14.25
C LEU A 177 4.69 -19.24 13.53
N LEU A 178 4.76 -19.23 12.20
CA LEU A 178 4.79 -18.00 11.41
C LEU A 178 3.51 -17.17 11.59
N LYS A 179 2.32 -17.78 11.68
CA LYS A 179 1.06 -17.04 11.95
C LYS A 179 1.09 -16.34 13.31
N ILE A 180 1.72 -16.95 14.32
CA ILE A 180 1.89 -16.35 15.65
C ILE A 180 2.84 -15.16 15.59
N VAL A 181 4.06 -15.35 15.04
CA VAL A 181 5.04 -14.26 14.92
C VAL A 181 4.53 -13.13 14.03
N HIS A 182 3.86 -13.47 12.92
CA HIS A 182 3.19 -12.51 12.06
C HIS A 182 2.20 -11.65 12.85
N GLY A 183 1.42 -12.26 13.74
CA GLY A 183 0.50 -11.55 14.61
C GLY A 183 1.20 -10.51 15.49
N VAL A 184 2.29 -10.89 16.14
CA VAL A 184 3.08 -10.01 17.01
C VAL A 184 3.68 -8.84 16.22
N VAL A 185 4.35 -9.14 15.11
CA VAL A 185 4.98 -8.14 14.22
C VAL A 185 3.94 -7.19 13.64
N LYS A 186 2.79 -7.72 13.20
CA LYS A 186 1.66 -6.92 12.72
C LYS A 186 1.09 -6.03 13.81
N GLU A 187 1.04 -6.47 15.06
CA GLU A 187 0.61 -5.60 16.16
C GLU A 187 1.59 -4.45 16.38
N GLN A 188 2.91 -4.71 16.37
CA GLN A 188 3.92 -3.65 16.47
C GLN A 188 3.82 -2.66 15.30
N GLN A 189 3.53 -3.14 14.10
CA GLN A 189 3.33 -2.30 12.91
C GLN A 189 2.23 -1.26 13.08
N THR A 190 1.18 -1.56 13.86
CA THR A 190 0.08 -0.62 14.11
C THR A 190 0.38 0.42 15.19
N LYS A 191 1.47 0.26 15.96
CA LYS A 191 1.86 1.21 17.01
C LYS A 191 2.51 2.44 16.37
N LYS A 192 1.83 3.58 16.50
CA LYS A 192 2.27 4.86 15.91
C LYS A 192 3.16 5.70 16.83
N LEU A 193 3.20 5.40 18.12
CA LEU A 193 4.00 6.16 19.10
C LEU A 193 5.50 5.93 18.87
N LEU A 194 6.29 7.02 18.94
CA LEU A 194 7.74 6.96 18.78
C LEU A 194 8.42 6.06 19.83
N SER A 195 7.93 6.07 21.07
CA SER A 195 8.44 5.20 22.14
C SER A 195 8.26 3.72 21.82
N ALA A 196 7.09 3.34 21.29
CA ALA A 196 6.83 1.96 20.87
C ALA A 196 7.68 1.54 19.66
N ARG A 197 7.97 2.46 18.74
CA ARG A 197 8.89 2.20 17.62
C ARG A 197 10.31 1.95 18.11
N LYS A 198 10.82 2.77 19.04
CA LYS A 198 12.15 2.57 19.64
C LYS A 198 12.27 1.18 20.30
N GLN A 199 11.26 0.79 21.06
CA GLN A 199 11.20 -0.55 21.64
C GLN A 199 11.20 -1.66 20.58
N THR A 200 10.56 -1.43 19.42
CA THR A 200 10.59 -2.40 18.31
C THR A 200 12.00 -2.50 17.71
N PHE A 201 12.77 -1.40 17.66
CA PHE A 201 14.14 -1.42 17.16
C PHE A 201 15.09 -2.26 18.01
N GLU A 202 14.85 -2.35 19.33
CA GLU A 202 15.67 -3.13 20.24
C GLU A 202 15.49 -4.64 20.03
N ILE A 203 14.29 -5.09 19.68
CA ILE A 203 13.95 -6.52 19.55
C ILE A 203 14.03 -7.05 18.12
N ALA A 204 13.86 -6.19 17.12
CA ALA A 204 13.76 -6.60 15.72
C ALA A 204 15.00 -7.33 15.18
N PRO A 205 16.26 -6.98 15.53
CA PRO A 205 17.43 -7.74 15.11
C PRO A 205 17.33 -9.23 15.50
N HIS A 206 16.92 -9.51 16.72
CA HIS A 206 16.82 -10.89 17.24
C HIS A 206 15.67 -11.68 16.65
N ILE A 207 14.56 -11.03 16.31
CA ILE A 207 13.46 -11.65 15.57
C ILE A 207 13.93 -11.95 14.14
N LEU A 208 14.63 -11.02 13.49
CA LEU A 208 15.15 -11.19 12.14
C LEU A 208 16.17 -12.32 12.06
N GLU A 209 17.08 -12.45 13.04
CA GLU A 209 18.03 -13.57 13.13
C GLU A 209 17.35 -14.94 13.13
N GLY A 210 16.17 -15.06 13.74
CA GLY A 210 15.39 -16.30 13.76
C GLY A 210 14.59 -16.52 12.48
N LEU A 211 14.02 -15.46 11.92
CA LEU A 211 13.19 -15.52 10.71
C LEU A 211 14.00 -15.67 9.42
N LEU A 212 15.19 -15.08 9.34
CA LEU A 212 15.96 -15.00 8.10
C LEU A 212 16.33 -16.38 7.52
N PRO A 213 16.79 -17.38 8.30
CA PRO A 213 17.07 -18.70 7.76
C PRO A 213 15.82 -19.39 7.20
N ILE A 214 14.66 -19.21 7.86
CA ILE A 214 13.37 -19.73 7.40
C ILE A 214 12.98 -19.04 6.09
N TRP A 215 13.07 -17.71 6.04
CA TRP A 215 12.77 -16.92 4.86
C TRP A 215 13.66 -17.32 3.67
N GLN A 216 14.97 -17.44 3.87
CA GLN A 216 15.91 -17.86 2.83
C GLN A 216 15.60 -19.26 2.30
N HIS A 217 15.26 -20.21 3.19
CA HIS A 217 14.91 -21.58 2.80
C HIS A 217 13.69 -21.64 1.87
N PHE A 218 12.63 -20.89 2.19
CA PHE A 218 11.38 -20.93 1.43
C PHE A 218 11.27 -19.88 0.31
N SER A 219 12.12 -18.84 0.31
CA SER A 219 12.10 -17.77 -0.71
C SER A 219 12.38 -18.26 -2.13
N GLY A 220 13.10 -19.36 -2.29
CA GLY A 220 13.32 -20.02 -3.59
C GLY A 220 12.19 -20.93 -4.05
N ALA A 221 11.27 -21.31 -3.16
CA ALA A 221 10.16 -22.21 -3.46
C ALA A 221 8.97 -21.46 -4.10
N THR A 222 8.31 -22.10 -5.06
CA THR A 222 7.22 -21.52 -5.86
C THR A 222 5.91 -22.32 -5.77
N SER A 223 5.77 -23.19 -4.77
CA SER A 223 4.61 -24.10 -4.67
C SER A 223 3.69 -23.86 -3.47
N ASP A 224 4.19 -23.33 -2.34
CA ASP A 224 3.40 -23.12 -1.11
C ASP A 224 3.13 -21.63 -0.84
N TRP A 225 2.16 -21.09 -1.57
CA TRP A 225 1.86 -19.66 -1.56
C TRP A 225 1.25 -19.17 -0.24
N GLU A 226 0.57 -20.02 0.53
CA GLU A 226 0.06 -19.63 1.85
C GLU A 226 1.21 -19.38 2.82
N LEU A 227 2.18 -20.30 2.87
CA LEU A 227 3.37 -20.16 3.71
C LEU A 227 4.20 -18.96 3.26
N CYS A 228 4.47 -18.84 1.96
CA CYS A 228 5.22 -17.71 1.39
C CYS A 228 4.58 -16.38 1.78
N ARG A 229 3.26 -16.25 1.63
CA ARG A 229 2.53 -15.03 1.99
C ARG A 229 2.74 -14.59 3.43
N VAL A 230 2.64 -15.53 4.38
CA VAL A 230 2.82 -15.20 5.80
C VAL A 230 4.29 -14.87 6.09
N LEU A 231 5.22 -15.60 5.49
CA LEU A 231 6.65 -15.45 5.66
C LEU A 231 7.16 -14.13 5.07
N ASP A 232 6.88 -13.86 3.80
CA ASP A 232 7.19 -12.61 3.10
C ASP A 232 6.54 -11.42 3.81
N GLY A 233 5.26 -11.54 4.18
CA GLY A 233 4.57 -10.51 4.95
C GLY A 233 5.23 -10.21 6.30
N THR A 234 5.68 -11.23 7.03
CA THR A 234 6.30 -11.05 8.35
C THR A 234 7.69 -10.42 8.23
N THR A 235 8.53 -10.98 7.37
CA THR A 235 9.90 -10.51 7.16
C THR A 235 9.92 -9.08 6.65
N LEU A 236 9.14 -8.76 5.60
CA LEU A 236 9.18 -7.42 5.01
C LEU A 236 8.55 -6.35 5.92
N ILE A 237 7.52 -6.68 6.71
CA ILE A 237 7.02 -5.76 7.74
C ILE A 237 8.14 -5.45 8.74
N LEU A 238 8.84 -6.47 9.22
CA LEU A 238 9.93 -6.31 10.19
C LEU A 238 11.07 -5.45 9.62
N LEU A 239 11.44 -5.63 8.34
CA LEU A 239 12.43 -4.78 7.68
C LEU A 239 12.01 -3.31 7.60
N CYS A 240 10.70 -3.02 7.49
CA CYS A 240 10.18 -1.65 7.42
C CYS A 240 10.09 -0.94 8.77
N ILE A 241 9.69 -1.65 9.82
CA ILE A 241 9.37 -1.04 11.12
C ILE A 241 10.39 -1.34 12.21
N GLY A 242 11.24 -2.34 11.99
CA GLY A 242 12.15 -2.90 12.98
C GLY A 242 13.50 -2.22 13.04
N PHE A 243 13.82 -1.34 12.09
CA PHE A 243 15.15 -0.76 12.02
C PHE A 243 15.07 0.74 11.79
N GLN A 244 15.89 1.50 12.53
CA GLN A 244 16.03 2.92 12.27
C GLN A 244 16.75 3.18 10.93
N LYS A 245 17.81 2.40 10.68
CA LYS A 245 18.67 2.50 9.51
C LYS A 245 19.05 1.10 9.04
N LEU A 246 18.30 0.56 8.08
CA LEU A 246 18.49 -0.82 7.62
C LEU A 246 19.89 -1.06 7.02
N TYR A 247 20.52 -0.04 6.44
CA TYR A 247 21.88 -0.13 5.89
C TYR A 247 22.99 -0.28 6.96
N LEU A 248 22.69 -0.06 8.25
CA LEU A 248 23.61 -0.32 9.36
C LEU A 248 23.46 -1.73 9.94
N VAL A 249 22.41 -2.46 9.53
CA VAL A 249 22.15 -3.81 10.00
C VAL A 249 23.10 -4.78 9.28
N PRO A 250 23.75 -5.72 9.98
CA PRO A 250 24.53 -6.78 9.34
C PRO A 250 23.68 -7.50 8.28
N SER A 251 24.20 -7.61 7.06
CA SER A 251 23.49 -8.17 5.90
C SER A 251 22.21 -7.43 5.48
N GLY A 252 21.90 -6.25 6.03
CA GLY A 252 20.67 -5.52 5.73
C GLY A 252 20.52 -5.16 4.25
N LEU A 253 21.63 -4.76 3.60
CA LEU A 253 21.67 -4.50 2.15
C LEU A 253 21.40 -5.78 1.34
N SER A 254 22.03 -6.89 1.75
CA SER A 254 21.93 -8.18 1.07
C SER A 254 20.54 -8.77 1.18
N ILE A 255 19.90 -8.62 2.35
CA ILE A 255 18.49 -9.00 2.55
C ILE A 255 17.58 -8.24 1.58
N VAL A 256 17.74 -6.92 1.45
CA VAL A 256 16.93 -6.13 0.50
C VAL A 256 17.20 -6.57 -0.95
N SER A 257 18.43 -6.92 -1.29
CA SER A 257 18.77 -7.51 -2.58
C SER A 257 18.05 -8.83 -2.82
N SER A 258 18.03 -9.75 -1.84
CA SER A 258 17.28 -10.99 -1.92
C SER A 258 15.76 -10.76 -2.01
N VAL A 259 15.22 -9.75 -1.32
CA VAL A 259 13.79 -9.40 -1.44
C VAL A 259 13.45 -8.96 -2.87
N PHE A 260 14.32 -8.18 -3.52
CA PHE A 260 14.13 -7.80 -4.92
C PHE A 260 14.20 -9.01 -5.86
N GLN A 261 15.13 -9.95 -5.62
CA GLN A 261 15.20 -11.22 -6.36
C GLN A 261 13.94 -12.07 -6.17
N ARG A 262 13.44 -12.18 -4.93
CA ARG A 262 12.17 -12.85 -4.61
C ARG A 262 11.01 -12.21 -5.36
N LEU A 263 10.93 -10.88 -5.36
CA LEU A 263 9.91 -10.15 -6.11
C LEU A 263 9.98 -10.49 -7.60
N ALA A 264 11.16 -10.51 -8.21
CA ALA A 264 11.32 -10.89 -9.62
C ALA A 264 10.84 -12.32 -9.91
N ILE A 265 11.16 -13.28 -9.03
CA ILE A 265 10.68 -14.68 -9.15
C ILE A 265 9.16 -14.72 -9.12
N VAL A 266 8.54 -14.06 -8.14
CA VAL A 266 7.08 -14.07 -7.99
C VAL A 266 6.41 -13.38 -9.17
N VAL A 267 6.88 -12.21 -9.60
CA VAL A 267 6.35 -11.50 -10.79
C VAL A 267 6.38 -12.38 -12.03
N ASN A 268 7.51 -13.04 -12.29
CA ASN A 268 7.66 -13.91 -13.46
C ASN A 268 6.78 -15.17 -13.41
N ALA A 269 6.38 -15.61 -12.21
CA ALA A 269 5.50 -16.76 -12.02
C ALA A 269 4.00 -16.44 -12.23
N TYR A 270 3.63 -15.17 -12.45
CA TYR A 270 2.23 -14.73 -12.52
C TYR A 270 1.37 -15.48 -13.56
N PRO A 271 1.82 -15.68 -14.81
CA PRO A 271 1.00 -16.35 -15.83
C PRO A 271 0.55 -17.76 -15.44
N GLN A 272 1.31 -18.43 -14.58
CA GLN A 272 1.03 -19.80 -14.13
C GLN A 272 0.22 -19.85 -12.83
N ASN A 273 0.27 -18.80 -12.00
CA ASN A 273 -0.23 -18.84 -10.62
C ASN A 273 -1.34 -17.82 -10.29
N TYR A 274 -1.72 -16.93 -11.22
CA TYR A 274 -2.69 -15.86 -10.94
C TYR A 274 -4.07 -16.34 -10.42
N LYS A 275 -4.43 -17.61 -10.63
CA LYS A 275 -5.68 -18.19 -10.10
C LYS A 275 -5.59 -18.60 -8.63
N ASP A 276 -4.38 -18.74 -8.08
CA ASP A 276 -4.19 -19.08 -6.67
C ASP A 276 -4.40 -17.82 -5.80
N PRO A 277 -5.39 -17.82 -4.88
CA PRO A 277 -5.73 -16.65 -4.08
C PRO A 277 -4.67 -16.29 -3.03
N TYR A 278 -3.76 -17.21 -2.68
CA TYR A 278 -2.61 -16.90 -1.82
C TYR A 278 -1.47 -16.29 -2.62
N TYR A 279 -1.23 -16.77 -3.84
CA TYR A 279 -0.22 -16.20 -4.73
C TYR A 279 -0.47 -14.72 -5.02
N GLU A 280 -1.69 -14.34 -5.43
CA GLU A 280 -2.02 -12.94 -5.72
C GLU A 280 -1.84 -12.05 -4.47
N LYS A 281 -2.23 -12.57 -3.30
CA LYS A 281 -2.06 -11.86 -2.02
C LYS A 281 -0.60 -11.77 -1.60
N ASP A 282 0.23 -12.75 -1.93
CA ASP A 282 1.67 -12.72 -1.71
C ASP A 282 2.34 -11.68 -2.60
N LEU A 283 2.06 -11.70 -3.91
CA LEU A 283 2.53 -10.69 -4.86
C LEU A 283 2.18 -9.27 -4.41
N LYS A 284 0.93 -9.04 -4.00
CA LYS A 284 0.49 -7.76 -3.43
C LYS A 284 1.27 -7.38 -2.17
N THR A 285 1.58 -8.35 -1.32
CA THR A 285 2.32 -8.15 -0.06
C THR A 285 3.77 -7.77 -0.34
N LEU A 286 4.46 -8.52 -1.21
CA LEU A 286 5.82 -8.23 -1.65
C LEU A 286 5.94 -6.85 -2.28
N LEU A 287 5.08 -6.52 -3.26
CA LEU A 287 5.08 -5.21 -3.91
C LEU A 287 4.84 -4.06 -2.93
N LYS A 288 3.81 -4.20 -2.08
CA LYS A 288 3.47 -3.17 -1.08
C LYS A 288 4.62 -2.90 -0.14
N TRP A 289 5.19 -3.94 0.45
CA TRP A 289 6.22 -3.76 1.46
C TRP A 289 7.59 -3.46 0.85
N PHE A 290 7.90 -3.94 -0.34
CA PHE A 290 9.09 -3.49 -1.05
C PHE A 290 9.02 -1.99 -1.37
N ALA A 291 7.87 -1.49 -1.84
CA ALA A 291 7.65 -0.04 -1.98
C ALA A 291 7.86 0.69 -0.64
N GLN A 292 7.36 0.13 0.47
CA GLN A 292 7.57 0.71 1.79
C GLN A 292 9.04 0.69 2.23
N ILE A 293 9.82 -0.35 1.91
CA ILE A 293 11.27 -0.42 2.15
C ILE A 293 11.98 0.69 1.37
N VAL A 294 11.63 0.89 0.09
CA VAL A 294 12.21 1.98 -0.72
C VAL A 294 11.88 3.35 -0.12
N HIS A 295 10.68 3.51 0.43
CA HIS A 295 10.26 4.74 1.10
C HIS A 295 11.03 5.00 2.41
N THR A 296 11.15 4.00 3.29
CA THR A 296 11.73 4.18 4.64
C THR A 296 13.25 4.00 4.67
N HIS A 297 13.80 3.18 3.78
CA HIS A 297 15.20 2.80 3.73
C HIS A 297 15.75 2.83 2.28
N PRO A 298 15.68 3.97 1.56
CA PRO A 298 16.10 4.03 0.16
C PRO A 298 17.57 3.61 -0.04
N LEU A 299 18.45 3.92 0.92
CA LEU A 299 19.88 3.54 0.83
C LEU A 299 20.11 2.02 0.93
N ALA A 300 19.11 1.25 1.38
CA ALA A 300 19.21 -0.20 1.40
C ALA A 300 19.20 -0.82 -0.01
N LEU A 301 18.88 -0.03 -1.04
CA LEU A 301 18.99 -0.44 -2.44
C LEU A 301 20.44 -0.52 -2.96
N ALA A 302 21.44 -0.13 -2.15
CA ALA A 302 22.85 -0.09 -2.58
C ALA A 302 23.36 -1.38 -3.23
N GLU A 303 22.95 -2.54 -2.71
CA GLU A 303 23.45 -3.83 -3.20
C GLU A 303 22.70 -4.35 -4.44
N CYS A 304 21.38 -4.13 -4.52
CA CYS A 304 20.62 -4.50 -5.73
C CYS A 304 20.81 -3.50 -6.87
N GLY A 305 21.08 -2.23 -6.56
CA GLY A 305 21.23 -1.15 -7.52
C GLY A 305 19.89 -0.49 -7.86
N VAL A 306 19.80 0.84 -7.69
CA VAL A 306 18.57 1.58 -7.98
C VAL A 306 18.26 1.60 -9.49
N ASP A 307 19.30 1.61 -10.33
CA ASP A 307 19.21 1.48 -11.77
C ASP A 307 18.60 0.14 -12.19
N LYS A 308 19.04 -0.97 -11.59
CA LYS A 308 18.51 -2.31 -11.91
C LYS A 308 17.05 -2.46 -11.49
N VAL A 309 16.70 -1.91 -10.33
CA VAL A 309 15.29 -1.87 -9.87
C VAL A 309 14.44 -1.08 -10.86
N LEU A 310 14.87 0.12 -11.24
CA LEU A 310 14.12 0.95 -12.19
C LEU A 310 14.05 0.33 -13.58
N MET A 311 15.13 -0.29 -14.07
CA MET A 311 15.12 -1.02 -15.35
C MET A 311 14.13 -2.19 -15.33
N ALA A 312 14.11 -3.00 -14.27
CA ALA A 312 13.14 -4.09 -14.18
C ALA A 312 11.69 -3.61 -14.22
N ILE A 313 11.42 -2.44 -13.63
CA ILE A 313 10.07 -1.87 -13.57
C ILE A 313 9.69 -1.14 -14.87
N LEU A 314 10.57 -0.29 -15.39
CA LEU A 314 10.27 0.74 -16.38
C LEU A 314 10.93 0.55 -17.75
N ALA A 315 11.74 -0.50 -17.96
CA ALA A 315 12.42 -0.71 -19.24
C ALA A 315 11.43 -0.62 -20.41
N PRO A 316 11.68 0.22 -21.43
CA PRO A 316 10.73 0.41 -22.52
C PRO A 316 10.37 -0.92 -23.21
N GLY A 317 9.08 -1.25 -23.20
CA GLY A 317 8.53 -2.44 -23.87
C GLY A 317 8.77 -3.78 -23.16
N SER A 318 9.62 -3.84 -22.14
CA SER A 318 9.97 -5.09 -21.43
C SER A 318 9.88 -5.01 -19.91
N GLY A 319 9.80 -3.80 -19.35
CA GLY A 319 9.64 -3.56 -17.93
C GLY A 319 8.30 -4.09 -17.41
N TRP A 320 8.28 -4.45 -16.12
CA TRP A 320 7.11 -5.03 -15.47
C TRP A 320 5.85 -4.18 -15.60
N ILE A 321 6.01 -2.85 -15.64
CA ILE A 321 4.87 -1.92 -15.78
C ILE A 321 4.08 -2.14 -17.09
N HIS A 322 4.69 -2.77 -18.11
CA HIS A 322 4.06 -3.07 -19.39
C HIS A 322 3.38 -4.44 -19.44
N GLN A 323 3.42 -5.23 -18.35
CA GLN A 323 2.75 -6.53 -18.30
C GLN A 323 1.22 -6.35 -18.38
N ARG A 324 0.60 -7.05 -19.33
CA ARG A 324 -0.85 -7.04 -19.53
C ARG A 324 -1.54 -8.05 -18.60
N ASN A 325 -2.83 -7.83 -18.34
CA ASN A 325 -3.68 -8.70 -17.51
C ASN A 325 -3.20 -8.83 -16.05
N MET A 326 -2.52 -7.80 -15.55
CA MET A 326 -2.16 -7.67 -14.14
C MET A 326 -3.28 -6.95 -13.38
N PRO A 327 -3.52 -7.25 -12.10
CA PRO A 327 -4.54 -6.56 -11.31
C PRO A 327 -4.08 -5.12 -11.02
N ASP A 328 -5.00 -4.16 -10.87
CA ASP A 328 -4.70 -2.72 -10.69
C ASP A 328 -3.68 -2.40 -9.59
N PHE A 329 -3.63 -3.19 -8.51
CA PHE A 329 -2.65 -2.98 -7.44
C PHE A 329 -1.21 -3.14 -7.94
N PHE A 330 -0.99 -3.92 -9.00
CA PHE A 330 0.32 -4.25 -9.53
C PHE A 330 1.03 -3.00 -10.10
N PRO A 331 0.54 -2.35 -11.18
CA PRO A 331 1.16 -1.13 -11.68
C PRO A 331 1.16 -0.02 -10.63
N ARG A 332 0.14 0.04 -9.75
CA ARG A 332 0.09 1.01 -8.66
C ARG A 332 1.32 0.91 -7.73
N TYR A 333 1.67 -0.28 -7.25
CA TYR A 333 2.81 -0.41 -6.35
C TYR A 333 4.15 -0.25 -7.07
N LEU A 334 4.24 -0.63 -8.35
CA LEU A 334 5.40 -0.32 -9.19
C LEU A 334 5.62 1.20 -9.29
N ILE A 335 4.56 1.95 -9.57
CA ILE A 335 4.58 3.41 -9.63
C ILE A 335 4.95 4.02 -8.26
N ASN A 336 4.45 3.46 -7.16
CA ASN A 336 4.87 3.91 -5.82
C ASN A 336 6.38 3.72 -5.58
N ILE A 337 6.98 2.60 -6.03
CA ILE A 337 8.43 2.39 -5.94
C ILE A 337 9.17 3.50 -6.69
N VAL A 338 8.75 3.81 -7.92
CA VAL A 338 9.32 4.88 -8.74
C VAL A 338 9.16 6.24 -8.05
N GLN A 339 7.96 6.55 -7.55
CA GLN A 339 7.68 7.77 -6.80
C GLN A 339 8.63 7.93 -5.60
N TYR A 340 8.87 6.85 -4.84
CA TYR A 340 9.76 6.90 -3.68
C TYR A 340 11.23 7.08 -4.08
N CYS A 341 11.67 6.48 -5.19
CA CYS A 341 12.98 6.79 -5.78
C CYS A 341 13.08 8.26 -6.19
N MET A 342 12.05 8.82 -6.84
CA MET A 342 12.01 10.24 -7.22
C MET A 342 12.04 11.16 -6.00
N ASN A 343 11.33 10.83 -4.92
CA ASN A 343 11.31 11.66 -3.72
C ASN A 343 12.63 11.61 -2.94
N CYS A 344 13.46 10.58 -3.12
CA CYS A 344 14.73 10.41 -2.43
C CYS A 344 15.74 11.49 -2.83
N THR A 345 16.04 12.40 -1.90
CA THR A 345 17.02 13.49 -2.12
C THR A 345 18.43 12.97 -2.38
N ALA A 346 18.80 11.87 -1.72
CA ALA A 346 20.08 11.21 -1.95
C ALA A 346 20.25 10.72 -3.40
N PHE A 347 19.19 10.21 -4.01
CA PHE A 347 19.23 9.76 -5.41
C PHE A 347 19.27 10.94 -6.38
N ARG A 348 18.50 11.99 -6.11
CA ARG A 348 18.41 13.16 -7.01
C ARG A 348 19.62 14.08 -6.97
N LYS A 349 20.11 14.40 -5.77
CA LYS A 349 21.10 15.47 -5.55
C LYS A 349 22.47 14.98 -5.10
N GLY A 350 22.61 13.69 -4.77
CA GLY A 350 23.85 13.16 -4.23
C GLY A 350 24.22 13.81 -2.88
N ILE A 351 25.52 13.99 -2.64
CA ILE A 351 26.04 14.62 -1.42
C ILE A 351 26.19 16.12 -1.67
N SER A 352 25.38 16.93 -0.98
CA SER A 352 25.40 18.40 -1.14
C SER A 352 26.51 19.09 -0.36
N ASN A 353 26.99 18.51 0.76
CA ASN A 353 28.12 19.02 1.55
C ASN A 353 28.93 17.84 2.11
N VAL A 354 30.15 17.63 1.62
CA VAL A 354 31.08 16.65 2.22
C VAL A 354 31.67 17.28 3.48
N THR A 355 30.94 17.19 4.59
CA THR A 355 31.54 17.47 5.90
C THR A 355 32.42 16.28 6.27
N ALA A 356 33.66 16.52 6.69
CA ALA A 356 34.49 15.52 7.35
C ALA A 356 33.80 15.09 8.66
N SER A 357 32.88 14.14 8.56
CA SER A 357 32.15 13.61 9.71
C SER A 357 32.99 12.56 10.40
N GLU A 358 33.11 12.69 11.71
CA GLU A 358 33.87 11.78 12.58
C GLU A 358 33.11 10.49 12.90
N THR A 359 31.83 10.39 12.54
CA THR A 359 30.99 9.21 12.85
C THR A 359 30.98 8.20 11.70
N GLY A 360 31.19 6.91 12.02
CA GLY A 360 31.19 5.83 11.02
C GLY A 360 29.86 5.65 10.27
N ASP A 361 28.73 6.01 10.89
CA ASP A 361 27.40 5.99 10.26
C ASP A 361 27.29 6.99 9.11
N GLU A 362 27.72 8.24 9.31
CA GLU A 362 27.67 9.26 8.25
C GLU A 362 28.65 8.93 7.11
N GLN A 363 29.82 8.38 7.42
CA GLN A 363 30.76 7.90 6.41
C GLN A 363 30.14 6.77 5.55
N MET A 364 29.49 5.80 6.20
CA MET A 364 28.78 4.73 5.48
C MET A 364 27.65 5.30 4.62
N ARG A 365 26.84 6.21 5.18
CA ARG A 365 25.76 6.88 4.46
C ARG A 365 26.30 7.60 3.21
N GLN A 366 27.35 8.40 3.34
CA GLN A 366 27.97 9.10 2.22
C GLN A 366 28.49 8.11 1.16
N LYS A 367 29.18 7.04 1.58
CA LYS A 367 29.65 5.98 0.66
C LYS A 367 28.49 5.40 -0.17
N LEU A 368 27.35 5.12 0.46
CA LEU A 368 26.17 4.57 -0.24
C LEU A 368 25.57 5.59 -1.20
N ILE A 369 25.47 6.86 -0.81
CA ILE A 369 24.95 7.93 -1.68
C ILE A 369 25.84 8.10 -2.92
N SER A 370 27.17 8.09 -2.74
CA SER A 370 28.14 8.17 -3.85
C SER A 370 28.03 7.02 -4.84
N SER A 371 27.47 5.88 -4.42
CA SER A 371 27.19 4.74 -5.31
C SER A 371 25.83 4.84 -5.99
N LEU A 372 24.78 5.20 -5.23
CA LEU A 372 23.38 5.19 -5.69
C LEU A 372 23.00 6.39 -6.55
N HIS A 373 23.54 7.58 -6.26
CA HIS A 373 23.23 8.78 -7.03
C HIS A 373 23.63 8.63 -8.51
N PRO A 374 24.87 8.23 -8.86
CA PRO A 374 25.24 8.02 -10.26
C PRO A 374 24.39 6.95 -10.95
N GLN A 375 24.03 5.85 -10.27
CA GLN A 375 23.16 4.81 -10.84
C GLN A 375 21.80 5.40 -11.26
N PHE A 376 21.19 6.19 -10.38
CA PHE A 376 19.89 6.80 -10.65
C PHE A 376 19.94 7.83 -11.79
N ILE A 377 20.97 8.68 -11.82
CA ILE A 377 21.16 9.64 -12.91
C ILE A 377 21.45 8.92 -14.23
N ASN A 378 22.33 7.92 -14.21
CA ASN A 378 22.68 7.14 -15.40
C ASN A 378 21.47 6.39 -15.97
N PHE A 379 20.57 5.85 -15.12
CA PHE A 379 19.30 5.27 -15.58
C PHE A 379 18.51 6.30 -16.42
N ILE A 380 18.32 7.50 -15.89
CA ILE A 380 17.57 8.56 -16.57
C ILE A 380 18.25 8.98 -17.88
N THR A 381 19.57 9.23 -17.85
CA THR A 381 20.29 9.69 -19.05
C THR A 381 20.38 8.62 -20.12
N ASN A 382 20.64 7.36 -19.75
CA ASN A 382 20.79 6.25 -20.70
C ASN A 382 19.48 5.85 -21.36
N THR A 383 18.34 6.13 -20.72
CA THR A 383 17.02 5.91 -21.30
C THR A 383 16.51 7.11 -22.10
N GLY A 384 17.33 8.13 -22.36
CA GLY A 384 16.96 9.28 -23.21
C GLY A 384 16.32 10.44 -22.46
N GLY A 385 16.53 10.52 -21.14
CA GLY A 385 16.07 11.61 -20.28
C GLY A 385 14.82 11.26 -19.46
N LEU A 386 14.38 12.22 -18.65
CA LEU A 386 13.29 12.03 -17.68
C LEU A 386 11.97 11.58 -18.34
N GLY A 387 11.69 12.13 -19.53
CA GLY A 387 10.51 11.83 -20.32
C GLY A 387 10.37 10.34 -20.62
N PRO A 388 11.23 9.77 -21.47
CA PRO A 388 11.16 8.35 -21.81
C PRO A 388 11.48 7.41 -20.64
N ALA A 389 12.35 7.83 -19.70
CA ALA A 389 12.75 6.97 -18.58
C ALA A 389 11.63 6.73 -17.55
N ILE A 390 10.82 7.76 -17.26
CA ILE A 390 9.87 7.75 -16.14
C ILE A 390 8.50 8.25 -16.57
N VAL A 391 8.42 9.41 -17.20
CA VAL A 391 7.13 10.07 -17.46
C VAL A 391 6.27 9.23 -18.41
N GLU A 392 6.82 8.77 -19.53
CA GLU A 392 6.07 8.00 -20.53
C GLU A 392 5.58 6.65 -20.00
N PRO A 393 6.40 5.80 -19.38
CA PRO A 393 5.92 4.54 -18.82
C PRO A 393 4.82 4.73 -17.76
N VAL A 394 4.97 5.75 -16.90
CA VAL A 394 4.01 6.03 -15.81
C VAL A 394 2.69 6.58 -16.36
N ILE A 395 2.74 7.45 -17.37
CA ILE A 395 1.55 7.94 -18.09
C ILE A 395 0.81 6.77 -18.73
N ASN A 396 1.53 5.93 -19.48
CA ASN A 396 0.94 4.80 -20.19
C ASN A 396 0.30 3.78 -19.24
N ALA A 397 0.78 3.69 -18.01
CA ALA A 397 0.31 2.73 -17.02
C ALA A 397 -0.93 3.16 -16.24
N GLY A 398 -1.12 4.47 -15.97
CA GLY A 398 -2.23 4.91 -15.11
C GLY A 398 -2.82 6.28 -15.40
N LEU A 399 -2.37 6.97 -16.46
CA LEU A 399 -2.96 8.23 -16.90
C LEU A 399 -3.87 8.05 -18.13
N CYS A 400 -3.62 7.02 -18.95
CA CYS A 400 -4.48 6.68 -20.08
C CYS A 400 -5.84 6.14 -19.59
N VAL A 401 -6.92 6.61 -20.22
CA VAL A 401 -8.28 6.08 -20.02
C VAL A 401 -8.42 4.79 -20.82
N ASP A 402 -8.89 3.72 -20.19
CA ASP A 402 -9.21 2.46 -20.88
C ASP A 402 -10.57 2.54 -21.59
N GLU A 403 -10.75 1.68 -22.58
CA GLU A 403 -11.94 1.71 -23.44
C GLU A 403 -13.23 1.37 -22.68
N GLU A 404 -13.16 0.50 -21.66
CA GLU A 404 -14.29 0.09 -20.85
C GLU A 404 -14.78 1.24 -19.98
N SER A 405 -13.87 1.92 -19.26
CA SER A 405 -14.16 3.13 -18.49
C SER A 405 -14.70 4.27 -19.35
N LEU A 406 -14.18 4.44 -20.57
CA LEU A 406 -14.70 5.45 -21.49
C LEU A 406 -16.15 5.12 -21.90
N ARG A 407 -16.43 3.85 -22.18
CA ARG A 407 -17.78 3.40 -22.54
C ARG A 407 -18.75 3.59 -21.39
N GLU A 408 -18.37 3.18 -20.18
CA GLU A 408 -19.19 3.36 -18.97
C GLU A 408 -19.50 4.83 -18.71
N TRP A 409 -18.52 5.71 -18.89
CA TRP A 409 -18.70 7.15 -18.75
C TRP A 409 -19.69 7.73 -19.78
N ILE A 410 -19.71 7.19 -20.99
CA ILE A 410 -20.60 7.63 -22.07
C ILE A 410 -22.03 7.14 -21.82
N GLU A 411 -22.17 5.91 -21.33
CA GLU A 411 -23.47 5.33 -21.01
C GLU A 411 -24.15 6.05 -19.82
N ASP A 412 -23.41 6.41 -18.77
CA ASP A 412 -23.94 7.14 -17.61
C ASP A 412 -23.00 8.25 -17.13
N SER A 413 -22.91 9.30 -17.93
CA SER A 413 -22.08 10.47 -17.61
C SER A 413 -22.55 11.29 -16.40
N GLU A 414 -23.81 11.16 -15.97
CA GLU A 414 -24.33 11.88 -14.80
C GLU A 414 -23.83 11.28 -13.48
N GLN A 415 -23.64 9.97 -13.45
CA GLN A 415 -22.99 9.28 -12.33
C GLN A 415 -21.52 9.72 -12.16
N TYR A 416 -20.86 10.09 -13.27
CA TYR A 416 -19.42 10.30 -13.35
C TYR A 416 -19.04 11.75 -13.73
N LEU A 417 -19.52 12.71 -12.95
CA LEU A 417 -19.29 14.15 -13.16
C LEU A 417 -17.80 14.57 -13.11
N THR A 418 -16.94 13.76 -12.51
CA THR A 418 -15.49 14.02 -12.44
C THR A 418 -14.71 13.43 -13.62
N GLY A 419 -15.41 12.88 -14.62
CA GLY A 419 -14.84 12.19 -15.77
C GLY A 419 -14.92 10.67 -15.62
N PRO A 420 -14.29 9.90 -16.53
CA PRO A 420 -14.42 8.45 -16.55
C PRO A 420 -14.05 7.77 -15.21
N PRO A 421 -14.65 6.61 -14.88
CA PRO A 421 -14.43 5.90 -13.62
C PRO A 421 -12.95 5.66 -13.28
N CYS A 422 -12.13 5.37 -14.30
CA CYS A 422 -10.68 5.16 -14.16
C CYS A 422 -9.93 6.37 -13.55
N VAL A 423 -10.50 7.59 -13.62
CA VAL A 423 -9.92 8.83 -13.08
C VAL A 423 -10.00 8.89 -11.56
N ALA A 424 -10.88 8.12 -10.91
CA ALA A 424 -11.03 8.08 -9.45
C ALA A 424 -10.32 6.86 -8.80
N THR A 425 -9.45 6.16 -9.54
CA THR A 425 -8.80 4.94 -9.05
C THR A 425 -7.57 5.24 -8.20
N ASP A 426 -7.27 4.29 -7.31
CA ASP A 426 -6.03 4.28 -6.52
C ASP A 426 -4.77 4.24 -7.41
N LEU A 427 -4.86 3.66 -8.62
CA LEU A 427 -3.80 3.67 -9.61
C LEU A 427 -3.57 5.08 -10.16
N ARG A 428 -4.64 5.77 -10.59
CA ARG A 428 -4.58 7.16 -11.06
C ARG A 428 -3.94 8.09 -10.04
N LEU A 429 -4.35 7.98 -8.77
CA LEU A 429 -3.78 8.80 -7.69
C LEU A 429 -2.28 8.53 -7.49
N ALA A 430 -1.85 7.26 -7.56
CA ALA A 430 -0.43 6.92 -7.49
C ALA A 430 0.37 7.46 -8.69
N THR A 431 -0.20 7.39 -9.89
CA THR A 431 0.36 7.95 -11.13
C THR A 431 0.58 9.46 -11.00
N GLU A 432 -0.45 10.21 -10.61
CA GLU A 432 -0.35 11.66 -10.43
C GLU A 432 0.67 12.01 -9.34
N ALA A 433 0.69 11.29 -8.22
CA ALA A 433 1.66 11.52 -7.16
C ALA A 433 3.12 11.21 -7.58
N CYS A 434 3.33 10.21 -8.44
CA CYS A 434 4.64 9.90 -9.04
C CYS A 434 5.09 10.99 -10.01
N LEU A 435 4.19 11.45 -10.88
CA LEU A 435 4.47 12.54 -11.82
C LEU A 435 4.77 13.85 -11.09
N LEU A 436 4.06 14.16 -9.99
CA LEU A 436 4.36 15.29 -9.12
C LEU A 436 5.73 15.14 -8.43
N ALA A 437 6.16 13.93 -8.09
CA ALA A 437 7.51 13.71 -7.54
C ALA A 437 8.62 14.01 -8.56
N ALA A 438 8.34 13.92 -9.87
CA ALA A 438 9.28 14.30 -10.92
C ALA A 438 9.55 15.80 -11.01
N GLN A 439 8.68 16.64 -10.44
CA GLN A 439 8.83 18.10 -10.37
C GLN A 439 9.99 18.57 -9.50
N GLN A 440 10.62 17.66 -8.76
CA GLN A 440 11.57 18.02 -7.75
C GLN A 440 12.97 18.25 -8.35
N GLU A 441 13.69 19.27 -7.87
CA GLU A 441 15.07 19.57 -8.28
C GLU A 441 16.00 18.34 -8.24
N PRO A 442 16.85 18.07 -9.24
CA PRO A 442 17.26 18.99 -10.31
C PRO A 442 16.45 18.86 -11.61
N PHE A 443 15.33 18.13 -11.61
CA PHE A 443 14.64 17.76 -12.84
C PHE A 443 13.60 18.77 -13.33
N THR A 444 13.33 19.82 -12.55
CA THR A 444 12.27 20.81 -12.82
C THR A 444 12.35 21.37 -14.24
N GLN A 445 13.54 21.76 -14.70
CA GLN A 445 13.75 22.33 -16.03
C GLN A 445 13.57 21.29 -17.13
N ALA A 446 14.24 20.13 -17.03
CA ALA A 446 14.11 19.05 -18.02
C ALA A 446 12.66 18.56 -18.15
N LEU A 447 11.91 18.55 -17.04
CA LEU A 447 10.49 18.22 -17.04
C LEU A 447 9.66 19.30 -17.74
N ALA A 448 9.91 20.59 -17.49
CA ALA A 448 9.24 21.67 -18.16
C ALA A 448 9.45 21.61 -19.68
N GLU A 449 10.69 21.37 -20.13
CA GLU A 449 11.06 21.20 -21.54
C GLU A 449 10.40 19.97 -22.18
N TYR A 450 10.29 18.87 -21.43
CA TYR A 450 9.60 17.67 -21.92
C TYR A 450 8.09 17.91 -22.08
N VAL A 451 7.44 18.49 -21.07
CA VAL A 451 5.99 18.77 -21.10
C VAL A 451 5.67 19.82 -22.15
N ALA A 452 6.55 20.80 -22.34
CA ALA A 452 6.54 21.75 -23.44
C ALA A 452 6.53 21.08 -24.81
N ALA A 453 7.45 20.14 -25.04
CA ALA A 453 7.52 19.38 -26.28
C ALA A 453 6.27 18.53 -26.49
N ALA A 454 5.77 17.88 -25.44
CA ALA A 454 4.52 17.11 -25.48
C ALA A 454 3.31 17.98 -25.85
N ALA A 455 3.23 19.22 -25.36
CA ALA A 455 2.19 20.17 -25.74
C ALA A 455 2.23 20.49 -27.25
N ASN A 456 3.42 20.64 -27.83
CA ASN A 456 3.56 20.90 -29.26
C ASN A 456 3.18 19.67 -30.10
N GLY A 457 3.60 18.46 -29.69
CA GLY A 457 3.21 17.21 -30.36
C GLY A 457 1.69 16.94 -30.28
N LEU A 458 1.03 17.42 -29.22
CA LEU A 458 -0.43 17.36 -29.10
C LEU A 458 -1.13 18.18 -30.19
N VAL A 459 -0.61 19.37 -30.54
CA VAL A 459 -1.18 20.22 -31.60
C VAL A 459 -1.19 19.48 -32.95
N GLU A 460 -0.09 18.82 -33.28
CA GLU A 460 0.01 18.00 -34.50
C GLU A 460 -0.95 16.81 -34.46
N SER A 461 -1.04 16.14 -33.31
CA SER A 461 -1.90 14.97 -33.12
C SER A 461 -3.39 15.32 -33.28
N ILE A 462 -3.82 16.46 -32.75
CA ILE A 462 -5.21 16.95 -32.89
C ILE A 462 -5.58 17.15 -34.36
N GLY A 463 -4.66 17.71 -35.17
CA GLY A 463 -4.88 17.88 -36.61
C GLY A 463 -5.10 16.56 -37.36
N GLN A 464 -4.50 15.47 -36.89
CA GLN A 464 -4.59 14.14 -37.51
C GLN A 464 -5.84 13.33 -37.08
N LEU A 465 -6.51 13.72 -35.98
CA LEU A 465 -7.72 13.01 -35.50
C LEU A 465 -8.87 13.06 -36.51
N MET A 466 -8.93 14.07 -37.39
CA MET A 466 -9.99 14.23 -38.38
C MET A 466 -9.81 13.35 -39.63
N GLY A 467 -8.62 12.81 -39.88
CA GLY A 467 -8.29 12.03 -41.08
C GLY A 467 -7.93 10.56 -40.84
N SER A 468 -7.97 10.10 -39.58
CA SER A 468 -7.55 8.74 -39.20
C SER A 468 -8.73 7.76 -39.14
N SER A 469 -8.45 6.46 -39.34
CA SER A 469 -9.46 5.41 -39.17
C SER A 469 -9.90 5.27 -37.70
N PRO A 470 -11.14 4.83 -37.41
CA PRO A 470 -11.69 4.84 -36.04
C PRO A 470 -10.82 4.17 -34.96
N PRO A 471 -10.22 2.98 -35.17
CA PRO A 471 -9.38 2.35 -34.15
C PRO A 471 -8.09 3.13 -33.87
N SER A 472 -7.50 3.69 -34.93
CA SER A 472 -6.30 4.52 -34.83
C SER A 472 -6.61 5.87 -34.18
N ALA A 473 -7.78 6.43 -34.47
CA ALA A 473 -8.25 7.69 -33.91
C ALA A 473 -8.50 7.56 -32.39
N THR A 474 -9.11 6.47 -31.93
CA THR A 474 -9.35 6.22 -30.50
C THR A 474 -8.04 6.14 -29.71
N MET A 475 -7.07 5.35 -30.18
CA MET A 475 -5.76 5.24 -29.52
C MET A 475 -5.01 6.57 -29.50
N SER A 476 -5.09 7.34 -30.59
CA SER A 476 -4.50 8.69 -30.66
C SER A 476 -5.18 9.64 -29.68
N ALA A 477 -6.51 9.59 -29.57
CA ALA A 477 -7.27 10.43 -28.67
C ALA A 477 -7.03 10.11 -27.19
N ILE A 478 -6.88 8.84 -26.81
CA ILE A 478 -6.50 8.44 -25.44
C ILE A 478 -5.12 9.02 -25.06
N ARG A 479 -4.15 8.97 -26.00
CA ARG A 479 -2.84 9.61 -25.80
C ARG A 479 -2.96 11.12 -25.64
N CYS A 480 -3.81 11.76 -26.46
CA CYS A 480 -4.10 13.18 -26.34
C CYS A 480 -4.67 13.52 -24.96
N ASP A 481 -5.64 12.74 -24.44
CA ASP A 481 -6.23 12.93 -23.11
C ASP A 481 -5.18 12.85 -21.99
N ALA A 482 -4.27 11.88 -22.11
CA ALA A 482 -3.17 11.71 -21.16
C ALA A 482 -2.23 12.93 -21.18
N VAL A 483 -1.88 13.46 -22.36
CA VAL A 483 -1.08 14.68 -22.47
C VAL A 483 -1.82 15.90 -21.91
N VAL A 484 -3.12 16.07 -22.19
CA VAL A 484 -3.90 17.18 -21.60
C VAL A 484 -3.94 17.07 -20.07
N SER A 485 -4.09 15.85 -19.53
CA SER A 485 -4.00 15.58 -18.10
C SER A 485 -2.62 15.97 -17.53
N LEU A 486 -1.55 15.68 -18.28
CA LEU A 486 -0.18 16.05 -17.93
C LEU A 486 0.00 17.58 -17.86
N LEU A 487 -0.51 18.30 -18.84
CA LEU A 487 -0.48 19.77 -18.88
C LEU A 487 -1.23 20.39 -17.70
N ASN A 488 -2.35 19.79 -17.32
CA ASN A 488 -3.12 20.22 -16.15
C ASN A 488 -2.32 19.99 -14.85
N LEU A 489 -1.66 18.84 -14.73
CA LEU A 489 -0.87 18.49 -13.56
C LEU A 489 0.36 19.39 -13.37
N TYR A 490 1.01 19.80 -14.47
CA TYR A 490 2.21 20.64 -14.46
C TYR A 490 1.96 22.14 -14.65
N HIS A 491 0.71 22.61 -14.54
CA HIS A 491 0.36 24.01 -14.80
C HIS A 491 1.23 25.01 -14.02
N THR A 492 1.55 24.72 -12.75
CA THR A 492 2.37 25.60 -11.90
C THR A 492 3.80 25.76 -12.40
N ILE A 493 4.42 24.70 -12.93
CA ILE A 493 5.78 24.74 -13.47
C ILE A 493 5.79 25.38 -14.84
N LEU A 494 4.85 25.01 -15.71
CA LEU A 494 4.72 25.61 -17.04
C LEU A 494 4.51 27.12 -16.95
N ARG A 495 3.71 27.57 -15.98
CA ARG A 495 3.54 28.99 -15.68
C ARG A 495 4.86 29.67 -15.32
N LYS A 496 5.61 29.14 -14.35
CA LYS A 496 6.92 29.70 -13.96
C LYS A 496 7.91 29.68 -15.11
N PHE A 497 7.92 28.62 -15.90
CA PHE A 497 8.77 28.52 -17.09
C PHE A 497 8.39 29.58 -18.13
N SER A 498 7.08 29.87 -18.27
CA SER A 498 6.54 30.90 -19.15
C SER A 498 6.79 32.34 -18.67
N GLU A 499 7.14 32.58 -17.41
CA GLU A 499 7.43 33.93 -16.89
C GLU A 499 8.67 34.54 -17.57
N ASN A 500 9.59 33.70 -18.04
CA ASN A 500 10.79 34.12 -18.78
C ASN A 500 10.53 34.37 -20.28
N GLU A 501 9.33 34.05 -20.79
CA GLU A 501 8.97 34.25 -22.19
C GLU A 501 8.46 35.68 -22.42
N THR A 502 9.17 36.40 -23.28
CA THR A 502 8.90 37.81 -23.60
C THR A 502 7.84 37.97 -24.68
N ASP A 503 7.67 36.96 -25.56
CA ASP A 503 6.63 36.96 -26.57
C ASP A 503 5.29 36.48 -25.98
N PRO A 504 4.26 37.35 -25.86
CA PRO A 504 2.97 36.98 -25.31
C PRO A 504 2.26 35.88 -26.11
N ASN A 505 2.60 35.67 -27.39
CA ASN A 505 2.05 34.59 -28.22
C ASN A 505 2.72 33.23 -27.96
N ARG A 506 3.92 33.23 -27.38
CA ARG A 506 4.65 32.01 -27.01
C ARG A 506 4.43 31.60 -25.56
N LYS A 507 3.80 32.45 -24.76
CA LYS A 507 3.38 32.09 -23.40
C LYS A 507 2.49 30.84 -23.44
N TYR A 508 2.67 29.95 -22.47
CA TYR A 508 1.94 28.67 -22.44
C TYR A 508 0.43 28.87 -22.45
N ALA A 509 -0.08 29.89 -21.76
CA ALA A 509 -1.50 30.24 -21.79
C ALA A 509 -2.03 30.46 -23.22
N SER A 510 -1.26 31.13 -24.09
CA SER A 510 -1.60 31.35 -25.50
C SER A 510 -1.66 30.04 -26.28
N VAL A 511 -0.62 29.19 -26.14
CA VAL A 511 -0.55 27.89 -26.82
C VAL A 511 -1.70 26.98 -26.37
N LEU A 512 -2.00 26.94 -25.08
CA LEU A 512 -3.06 26.10 -24.51
C LEU A 512 -4.45 26.52 -25.03
N VAL A 513 -4.74 27.81 -25.13
CA VAL A 513 -6.04 28.28 -25.63
C VAL A 513 -6.14 28.13 -27.14
N ASP A 514 -5.23 28.75 -27.88
CA ASP A 514 -5.40 28.95 -29.32
C ASP A 514 -5.06 27.71 -30.14
N ARG A 515 -4.08 26.91 -29.67
CA ARG A 515 -3.57 25.76 -30.43
C ARG A 515 -4.07 24.41 -29.92
N ILE A 516 -4.57 24.34 -28.69
CA ILE A 516 -5.07 23.09 -28.10
C ILE A 516 -6.57 23.19 -27.82
N ALA A 517 -6.99 24.14 -27.00
CA ALA A 517 -8.36 24.16 -26.50
C ALA A 517 -9.39 24.49 -27.59
N VAL A 518 -9.19 25.58 -28.33
CA VAL A 518 -10.11 26.01 -29.39
C VAL A 518 -10.26 24.93 -30.48
N PRO A 519 -9.17 24.35 -31.03
CA PRO A 519 -9.29 23.27 -32.01
C PRO A 519 -10.04 22.04 -31.49
N VAL A 520 -9.79 21.61 -30.25
CA VAL A 520 -10.49 20.45 -29.65
C VAL A 520 -11.98 20.73 -29.45
N LEU A 521 -12.35 21.92 -28.99
CA LEU A 521 -13.75 22.29 -28.79
C LEU A 521 -14.52 22.38 -30.12
N GLN A 522 -13.84 22.68 -31.23
CA GLN A 522 -14.41 22.70 -32.57
C GLN A 522 -14.55 21.31 -33.21
N LEU A 523 -13.99 20.25 -32.61
CA LEU A 523 -14.13 18.89 -33.13
C LEU A 523 -15.59 18.40 -33.07
N PRO A 524 -16.07 17.64 -34.07
CA PRO A 524 -17.43 17.07 -34.04
C PRO A 524 -17.57 16.04 -32.92
N THR A 525 -18.59 16.17 -32.07
CA THR A 525 -18.85 15.27 -30.91
C THR A 525 -19.42 13.90 -31.32
N ALA A 526 -19.39 13.55 -32.60
CA ALA A 526 -19.96 12.30 -33.11
C ALA A 526 -19.25 11.04 -32.56
N GLN A 527 -18.06 11.19 -31.99
CA GLN A 527 -17.25 10.10 -31.49
C GLN A 527 -17.01 10.19 -29.96
N PRO A 528 -17.19 9.08 -29.22
CA PRO A 528 -16.86 8.91 -27.79
C PRO A 528 -15.63 9.66 -27.27
N TYR A 529 -14.49 9.47 -27.95
CA TYR A 529 -13.21 10.01 -27.52
C TYR A 529 -13.10 11.54 -27.69
N VAL A 530 -13.89 12.14 -28.58
CA VAL A 530 -13.95 13.60 -28.74
C VAL A 530 -14.65 14.23 -27.54
N ALA A 531 -15.69 13.58 -27.01
CA ALA A 531 -16.38 14.06 -25.81
C ALA A 531 -15.43 14.06 -24.59
N LEU A 532 -14.60 13.02 -24.44
CA LEU A 532 -13.56 12.96 -23.41
C LEU A 532 -12.55 14.11 -23.55
N LEU A 533 -12.03 14.33 -24.75
CA LEU A 533 -11.05 15.38 -25.01
C LEU A 533 -11.62 16.78 -24.74
N LYS A 534 -12.86 17.04 -25.15
CA LYS A 534 -13.57 18.29 -24.85
C LYS A 534 -13.70 18.49 -23.34
N TYR A 535 -14.17 17.48 -22.62
CA TYR A 535 -14.24 17.52 -21.15
C TYR A 535 -12.89 17.86 -20.52
N ARG A 536 -11.82 17.17 -20.93
CA ARG A 536 -10.47 17.38 -20.37
C ARG A 536 -9.91 18.76 -20.67
N VAL A 537 -10.14 19.28 -21.87
CA VAL A 537 -9.75 20.65 -22.26
C VAL A 537 -10.51 21.68 -21.43
N ILE A 538 -11.80 21.49 -21.16
CA ILE A 538 -12.54 22.41 -20.30
C ILE A 538 -11.96 22.39 -18.87
N MET A 539 -11.61 21.20 -18.35
CA MET A 539 -10.93 21.08 -17.05
C MET A 539 -9.56 21.78 -17.04
N LEU A 540 -8.80 21.70 -18.14
CA LEU A 540 -7.56 22.43 -18.30
C LEU A 540 -7.81 23.95 -18.26
N LEU A 541 -8.76 24.47 -19.06
CA LEU A 541 -9.12 25.89 -19.06
C LEU A 541 -9.55 26.37 -17.66
N ARG A 542 -10.27 25.53 -16.90
CA ARG A 542 -10.64 25.81 -15.50
C ARG A 542 -9.42 26.08 -14.63
N THR A 543 -8.43 25.20 -14.70
CA THR A 543 -7.20 25.29 -13.90
C THR A 543 -6.40 26.54 -14.25
N TRP A 544 -6.44 26.95 -15.52
CA TRP A 544 -5.71 28.12 -16.03
C TRP A 544 -6.52 29.42 -15.99
N ALA A 545 -7.78 29.41 -15.53
CA ALA A 545 -8.69 30.56 -15.61
C ALA A 545 -8.13 31.85 -14.99
N GLY A 546 -7.41 31.76 -13.87
CA GLY A 546 -6.80 32.94 -13.23
C GLY A 546 -5.72 33.63 -14.07
N GLU A 547 -4.95 32.86 -14.85
CA GLU A 547 -3.96 33.41 -15.79
C GLU A 547 -4.65 33.99 -17.03
N LEU A 548 -5.67 33.27 -17.53
CA LEU A 548 -6.44 33.67 -18.69
C LEU A 548 -7.16 35.00 -18.47
N ALA A 549 -7.72 35.23 -17.27
CA ALA A 549 -8.38 36.48 -16.84
C ALA A 549 -7.54 37.73 -17.08
N SER A 550 -6.21 37.63 -16.98
CA SER A 550 -5.28 38.74 -17.21
C SER A 550 -4.98 39.00 -18.70
N SER A 551 -5.48 38.16 -19.60
CA SER A 551 -5.25 38.23 -21.04
C SER A 551 -6.54 38.64 -21.78
N GLN A 552 -6.42 39.36 -22.90
CA GLN A 552 -7.55 39.66 -23.82
C GLN A 552 -8.20 38.40 -24.43
N ARG A 553 -7.81 37.18 -24.03
CA ARG A 553 -8.21 35.89 -24.62
C ARG A 553 -9.21 35.10 -23.79
N VAL A 554 -9.64 35.64 -22.66
CA VAL A 554 -10.84 35.20 -21.93
C VAL A 554 -12.04 35.13 -22.86
N GLU A 555 -12.24 36.15 -23.68
CA GLU A 555 -13.38 36.24 -24.58
C GLU A 555 -13.37 35.11 -25.62
N ALA A 556 -12.21 34.80 -26.21
CA ALA A 556 -12.06 33.69 -27.16
C ALA A 556 -12.35 32.33 -26.50
N SER A 557 -11.88 32.12 -25.26
CA SER A 557 -12.15 30.89 -24.50
C SER A 557 -13.64 30.75 -24.15
N VAL A 558 -14.26 31.84 -23.68
CA VAL A 558 -15.69 31.90 -23.35
C VAL A 558 -16.55 31.68 -24.59
N GLN A 559 -16.21 32.31 -25.72
CA GLN A 559 -16.91 32.11 -26.99
C GLN A 559 -16.73 30.69 -27.54
N ALA A 560 -15.57 30.06 -27.36
CA ALA A 560 -15.35 28.68 -27.78
C ALA A 560 -16.16 27.69 -26.92
N ILE A 561 -16.18 27.88 -25.59
CA ILE A 561 -17.00 27.08 -24.67
C ILE A 561 -18.50 27.31 -24.96
N GLY A 562 -18.93 28.56 -25.12
CA GLY A 562 -20.32 28.90 -25.43
C GLY A 562 -20.81 28.21 -26.71
N ARG A 563 -20.03 28.29 -27.78
CA ARG A 563 -20.32 27.58 -29.05
C ARG A 563 -20.36 26.07 -28.91
N CYS A 564 -19.49 25.50 -28.06
CA CYS A 564 -19.52 24.06 -27.74
C CYS A 564 -20.89 23.69 -27.13
N LEU A 565 -21.29 24.42 -26.09
CA LEU A 565 -22.52 24.14 -25.32
C LEU A 565 -23.82 24.42 -26.06
N GLU A 566 -23.83 25.41 -26.96
CA GLU A 566 -24.98 25.74 -27.81
C GLU A 566 -25.23 24.70 -28.92
N SER A 567 -24.24 23.84 -29.22
CA SER A 567 -24.41 22.81 -30.24
C SER A 567 -25.40 21.73 -29.76
N ASN A 568 -26.53 21.60 -30.47
CA ASN A 568 -27.58 20.63 -30.14
C ASN A 568 -27.13 19.17 -30.21
N GLN A 569 -25.96 18.87 -30.77
CA GLN A 569 -25.40 17.52 -30.93
C GLN A 569 -24.45 17.10 -29.80
N GLU A 570 -24.35 17.85 -28.70
CA GLU A 570 -23.43 17.48 -27.62
C GLU A 570 -23.95 16.37 -26.72
N HIS A 571 -23.01 15.53 -26.27
CA HIS A 571 -23.24 14.40 -25.37
C HIS A 571 -23.90 14.85 -24.05
N PRO A 572 -24.91 14.12 -23.52
CA PRO A 572 -25.62 14.48 -22.29
C PRO A 572 -24.70 14.82 -21.12
N GLY A 573 -23.58 14.12 -20.97
CA GLY A 573 -22.57 14.36 -19.93
C GLY A 573 -21.88 15.71 -19.96
N ILE A 574 -21.60 16.24 -21.15
CA ILE A 574 -21.01 17.58 -21.28
C ILE A 574 -22.07 18.63 -20.92
N LYS A 575 -23.32 18.41 -21.34
CA LYS A 575 -24.45 19.30 -21.01
C LYS A 575 -24.83 19.25 -19.53
N SER A 576 -24.85 18.08 -18.90
CA SER A 576 -25.17 17.92 -17.47
C SER A 576 -24.06 18.54 -16.60
N TRP A 577 -22.79 18.36 -17.00
CA TRP A 577 -21.66 18.94 -16.30
C TRP A 577 -21.58 20.46 -16.43
N CYS A 578 -21.72 21.02 -17.65
CA CYS A 578 -21.76 22.47 -17.84
C CYS A 578 -23.07 23.11 -17.34
N GLY A 579 -24.15 22.33 -17.29
CA GLY A 579 -25.44 22.71 -16.72
C GLY A 579 -25.48 22.72 -15.19
N CYS A 580 -24.53 22.03 -14.53
CA CYS A 580 -24.41 22.00 -13.08
C CYS A 580 -24.25 23.41 -12.51
N GLU A 581 -25.08 23.74 -11.51
CA GLU A 581 -25.09 25.05 -10.84
C GLU A 581 -23.70 25.43 -10.29
N LYS A 582 -22.93 24.42 -9.86
CA LYS A 582 -21.54 24.55 -9.40
C LYS A 582 -20.56 24.95 -10.52
N CYS A 583 -20.73 24.40 -11.72
CA CYS A 583 -19.96 24.81 -12.89
C CYS A 583 -20.33 26.23 -13.33
N ARG A 584 -21.63 26.57 -13.36
CA ARG A 584 -22.08 27.93 -13.70
C ARG A 584 -21.60 28.97 -12.70
N THR A 585 -21.56 28.66 -11.40
CA THR A 585 -21.04 29.57 -10.36
C THR A 585 -19.51 29.63 -10.33
N GLU A 586 -18.77 28.55 -10.59
CA GLU A 586 -17.30 28.59 -10.57
C GLU A 586 -16.68 29.12 -11.87
N PHE A 587 -17.26 28.83 -13.04
CA PHE A 587 -16.79 29.34 -14.34
C PHE A 587 -17.41 30.70 -14.69
N GLY A 588 -18.72 30.85 -14.50
CA GLY A 588 -19.44 32.08 -14.84
C GLY A 588 -19.02 33.28 -13.99
N VAL A 589 -18.65 33.06 -12.72
CA VAL A 589 -18.23 34.15 -11.82
C VAL A 589 -16.74 34.50 -11.98
N ARG A 590 -15.87 33.57 -12.39
CA ARG A 590 -14.42 33.82 -12.56
C ARG A 590 -14.01 34.35 -13.93
N LEU A 591 -14.86 34.24 -14.95
CA LEU A 591 -14.63 34.82 -16.28
C LEU A 591 -15.46 36.09 -16.52
N ALA A 592 -16.51 36.35 -15.72
CA ALA A 592 -17.28 37.59 -15.75
C ALA A 592 -16.76 38.67 -14.77
N LEU A 593 -15.83 38.30 -13.87
CA LEU A 593 -14.94 39.20 -13.14
C LEU A 593 -13.58 39.20 -13.83
#